data_AF-A0A8T3X3U2-F1
#
_entry.id   AF-A0A8T3X3U2-F1
#
_cell.length_a   1.000
_cell.length_b   1.000
_cell.length_c   1.000
_cell.angle_alpha   90.00
_cell.angle_beta   90.00
_cell.angle_gamma   90.00
#
_symmetry.space_group_name_H-M   'P 1'
#
loop_
_entity.id
_entity.type
_entity.pdbx_description
1 polymer ?
#
loop_
_entity_poly.entity_id
_entity_poly.type
_entity_poly.pdbx_seq_one_letter_code
_entity_poly.pdbx_strand_id
1 'polypeptide(L)' 'MDFFQDINWSAVAREAIKRKVFMLAKFKEFTKDSSFSEEDALRLGREVNRKLAKRYSKNRGN' A
#
# COMPACT_ATOMS: atom_id res chain seq x y z
N MET A 1 2.71 9.87 36.13
CA MET A 1 2.17 9.41 34.83
C MET A 1 3.24 8.68 34.00
N ASP A 2 4.40 8.37 34.58
CA ASP A 2 5.53 7.75 33.88
C ASP A 2 5.58 6.21 34.01
N PHE A 3 4.66 5.62 34.78
CA PHE A 3 4.71 4.20 35.18
C PHE A 3 3.69 3.29 34.46
N PHE A 4 2.77 3.83 33.66
CA PHE A 4 1.76 3.04 32.93
C PHE A 4 1.64 3.50 31.47
N GLN A 5 2.64 3.16 30.65
CA GLN A 5 2.68 3.54 29.23
C GLN A 5 1.56 2.90 28.40
N ASP A 6 0.99 1.78 28.86
CA ASP A 6 -0.09 1.03 28.19
C ASP A 6 -1.45 1.75 28.20
N ILE A 7 -1.60 2.87 28.94
CA ILE A 7 -2.83 3.67 29.01
C ILE A 7 -2.63 5.05 28.33
N ASN A 8 -1.58 5.25 27.53
CA ASN A 8 -1.43 6.46 26.70
C ASN A 8 -1.80 6.20 25.24
N TRP A 9 -3.00 5.64 25.02
CA TRP A 9 -3.58 5.44 23.70
C TRP A 9 -3.58 6.72 22.86
N SER A 10 -3.69 7.89 23.49
CA SER A 10 -3.59 9.17 22.80
C SER A 10 -2.19 9.43 22.23
N ALA A 11 -1.10 9.00 22.89
CA ALA A 11 0.26 9.12 22.33
C ALA A 11 0.46 8.19 21.14
N VAL A 12 0.01 6.93 21.25
CA VAL A 12 0.04 5.95 20.15
C VAL A 12 -0.77 6.45 18.95
N ALA A 13 -1.99 6.95 19.20
CA ALA A 13 -2.84 7.51 18.17
C ALA A 13 -2.21 8.74 17.50
N ARG A 14 -1.64 9.67 18.28
CA ARG A 14 -0.94 10.85 17.73
C ARG A 14 0.21 10.44 16.80
N GLU A 15 1.01 9.47 17.19
CA GLU A 15 2.13 8.99 16.39
C GLU A 15 1.65 8.30 15.10
N ALA A 16 0.62 7.46 15.18
CA ALA A 16 0.00 6.84 14.01
C ALA A 16 -0.57 7.88 13.02
N ILE A 17 -1.26 8.90 13.54
CA ILE A 17 -1.82 10.00 12.73
C ILE A 17 -0.68 10.78 12.05
N LYS A 18 0.38 11.15 12.78
CA LYS A 18 1.54 11.85 12.21
C LYS A 18 2.15 11.07 11.05
N ARG A 19 2.37 9.76 11.24
CA ARG A 19 2.89 8.88 10.19
C ARG A 19 1.96 8.82 8.98
N LYS A 20 0.65 8.71 9.20
CA LYS A 20 -0.34 8.69 8.11
C LYS A 20 -0.32 10.00 7.32
N VAL A 21 -0.31 11.14 8.00
CA VAL A 21 -0.23 12.47 7.36
C VAL A 21 1.04 12.60 6.53
N PHE A 22 2.19 12.21 7.09
CA PHE A 22 3.46 12.20 6.37
C PHE A 22 3.40 11.33 5.10
N MET A 23 2.89 10.10 5.22
CA MET A 23 2.76 9.19 4.09
C MET A 23 1.82 9.74 3.02
N LEU A 24 0.69 10.34 3.41
CA LEU A 24 -0.25 10.95 2.46
C LEU A 24 0.39 12.13 1.73
N ALA A 25 1.17 12.96 2.42
CA ALA A 25 1.91 14.05 1.78
C ALA A 25 2.93 13.51 0.76
N LYS A 26 3.66 12.44 1.11
CA LYS A 26 4.60 11.78 0.20
C LYS A 26 3.90 11.14 -0.99
N PHE A 27 2.75 10.49 -0.79
CA PHE A 27 1.96 9.93 -1.88
C PHE A 27 1.48 11.02 -2.83
N LYS A 28 0.90 12.10 -2.31
CA LYS A 28 0.43 13.23 -3.11
C LYS A 28 1.55 13.80 -3.98
N GLU A 29 2.73 14.01 -3.39
CA GLU A 29 3.90 14.51 -4.12
C GLU A 29 4.40 13.51 -5.16
N PHE A 30 4.47 12.23 -4.81
CA PHE A 30 4.91 11.16 -5.70
C PHE A 30 4.00 10.99 -6.93
N THR A 31 2.69 11.18 -6.75
CA THR A 31 1.70 11.01 -7.82
C THR A 31 1.35 12.30 -8.54
N LYS A 32 1.95 13.46 -8.20
CA LYS A 32 1.48 14.78 -8.66
C LYS A 32 1.49 14.94 -10.18
N ASP A 33 2.48 14.36 -10.85
CA ASP A 33 2.66 14.42 -12.30
C ASP A 33 2.31 13.08 -12.99
N SER A 34 1.68 12.16 -12.25
CA SER A 34 1.33 10.84 -12.77
C SER A 34 0.18 10.94 -13.77
N SER A 35 0.37 10.37 -14.97
CA SER A 35 -0.71 10.16 -15.95
C SER A 35 -1.37 8.78 -15.81
N PHE A 36 -1.07 8.04 -14.74
CA PHE A 36 -1.55 6.67 -14.55
C PHE A 36 -3.05 6.64 -14.31
N SER A 37 -3.79 6.05 -15.24
CA SER A 37 -5.25 6.00 -15.22
C SER A 37 -5.79 4.76 -14.51
N GLU A 38 -7.09 4.74 -14.24
CA GLU A 38 -7.79 3.54 -13.78
C GLU A 38 -7.72 2.41 -14.80
N GLU A 39 -7.82 2.73 -16.10
CA GLU A 39 -7.71 1.75 -17.17
C GLU A 39 -6.34 1.07 -17.18
N ASP A 40 -5.27 1.84 -16.95
CA ASP A 40 -3.91 1.30 -16.79
C ASP A 40 -3.81 0.33 -15.61
N ALA A 41 -4.44 0.66 -14.48
CA ALA A 41 -4.48 -0.22 -13.32
C ALA A 41 -5.17 -1.55 -13.64
N LEU A 42 -6.34 -1.51 -14.29
CA LEU A 42 -7.11 -2.69 -14.68
C LEU A 42 -6.36 -3.54 -15.73
N ARG A 43 -5.71 -2.89 -16.70
CA ARG A 43 -4.88 -3.56 -17.71
C ARG A 43 -3.70 -4.28 -17.06
N LEU A 44 -2.96 -3.59 -16.19
CA LEU A 44 -1.81 -4.13 -15.48
C LEU A 44 -2.23 -5.32 -14.58
N GLY A 45 -3.32 -5.19 -13.84
CA GLY A 45 -3.85 -6.26 -13.00
C GLY A 45 -4.19 -7.52 -13.81
N ARG A 46 -4.86 -7.36 -14.95
CA ARG A 46 -5.16 -8.48 -15.87
C ARG A 46 -3.90 -9.13 -16.41
N GLU A 47 -2.87 -8.35 -16.74
CA GLU A 47 -1.59 -8.86 -17.20
C GLU A 47 -0.85 -9.67 -16.12
N VAL A 48 -0.77 -9.13 -14.91
CA VAL A 48 -0.17 -9.81 -13.75
C VAL A 48 -0.87 -11.14 -13.48
N ASN A 49 -2.20 -11.13 -13.43
CA ASN A 49 -2.99 -12.35 -13.22
C ASN A 49 -2.72 -13.41 -14.30
N ARG A 50 -2.66 -12.98 -15.58
CA ARG A 50 -2.35 -13.88 -16.69
C ARG A 50 -0.95 -14.49 -16.56
N LYS A 51 0.07 -13.68 -16.23
CA LYS A 51 1.45 -14.17 -16.03
C LYS A 51 1.52 -15.13 -14.85
N LEU A 52 0.84 -14.81 -13.76
CA LEU A 52 0.79 -15.64 -12.56
C LEU A 52 0.12 -17.00 -12.85
N ALA A 53 -1.03 -16.99 -13.51
CA ALA A 53 -1.74 -18.20 -13.91
C ALA A 53 -0.88 -19.10 -14.80
N LYS A 54 -0.20 -18.53 -15.81
CA LYS A 54 0.74 -19.27 -16.67
C LYS A 54 1.89 -19.90 -15.88
N ARG A 55 2.44 -19.18 -14.88
CA ARG A 55 3.51 -19.70 -14.03
C ARG A 55 3.03 -20.90 -13.21
N TYR A 56 1.85 -20.81 -12.61
CA TYR A 56 1.29 -21.91 -11.82
C TYR A 56 0.84 -23.10 -12.67
N SER A 57 0.29 -22.87 -13.87
CA SER A 57 -0.06 -23.96 -14.78
C SER A 57 1.19 -24.68 -15.29
N LYS A 58 2.28 -23.94 -15.58
CA LYS A 58 3.57 -24.51 -15.96
C LYS A 58 4.19 -25.33 -14.82
N ASN A 59 4.08 -24.86 -13.57
CA ASN A 59 4.59 -25.58 -12.40
C ASN A 59 3.74 -26.80 -11.99
N ARG A 60 2.49 -26.91 -12.44
CA ARG A 60 1.63 -28.09 -12.21
C ARG A 60 1.75 -29.18 -13.28
N GLY A 61 2.44 -28.90 -14.37
CA GLY A 61 2.66 -29.84 -15.49
C GLY A 61 4.02 -30.54 -15.46
N ASN A 62 4.72 -30.55 -14.31
CA ASN A 62 6.00 -31.21 -14.11
C ASN A 62 5.96 -32.06 -12.84
#